data_AF-A0A9P7UM92-F1
#
_entry.id   AF-A0A9P7UM92-F1
#
_cell.length_a   1.000
_cell.length_b   1.000
_cell.length_c   1.000
_cell.angle_alpha   90.00
_cell.angle_beta   90.00
_cell.angle_gamma   90.00
#
_symmetry.space_group_name_H-M   'P 1'
#
loop_
_entity.id
_entity.type
_entity.pdbx_description
1 polymer ?
#
loop_
_entity_poly.entity_id
_entity_poly.type
_entity_poly.pdbx_seq_one_letter_code
_entity_poly.pdbx_strand_id
1 'polypeptide(L)'
;MKKSDWMYSKTDFHSHLLNTLTSTFMPQPQKYFTAQEKNEANRQKHARYYAKHKAEIQLKRTERTQMQREAQSGKRLRKGSWSKDNKAQCPPPAASSQKGRKKVLPEQPIVLAVQKWEGKAQDLYAKVQSLYGKHKSFHEYCDYLCRKYIAGHDEGKGNNSTHLFEEAHQVMEEYLHQFRHYKQKLLEEVGQEDAYYRVNEMETQAHLAVQALCDLYCEAIIGVEHLSRHYNEGRFSFSK
;
A
#
# COMPACT_ATOMS: atom_id res chain seq x y z
N MET A 1 30.40 8.98 27.71
CA MET A 1 29.33 9.07 26.70
C MET A 1 28.15 9.77 27.34
N LYS A 2 27.79 10.97 26.88
CA LYS A 2 26.64 11.74 27.39
C LYS A 2 25.38 11.24 26.70
N LYS A 3 24.36 10.86 27.48
CA LYS A 3 23.02 10.55 26.98
C LYS A 3 22.36 11.87 26.56
N SER A 4 21.89 11.93 25.32
CA SER A 4 21.18 13.08 24.78
C SER A 4 19.71 12.98 25.17
N ASP A 5 19.27 13.93 26.00
CA ASP A 5 17.86 14.19 26.27
C ASP A 5 17.20 14.75 25.01
N TRP A 6 16.25 14.00 24.44
CA TRP A 6 15.25 14.53 23.51
C TRP A 6 13.91 14.47 24.21
N MET A 7 13.65 15.43 25.10
CA MET A 7 12.30 15.72 25.55
C MET A 7 11.65 16.61 24.48
N TYR A 8 10.79 16.03 23.65
CA TYR A 8 9.82 16.81 22.89
C TYR A 8 8.80 17.39 23.89
N SER A 9 8.69 18.72 23.91
CA SER A 9 7.68 19.41 24.71
C SER A 9 6.27 19.02 24.21
N LYS A 10 5.35 18.70 25.13
CA LYS A 10 3.93 18.41 24.83
C LYS A 10 3.24 19.50 23.99
N THR A 11 3.72 20.75 24.07
CA THR A 11 3.18 21.86 23.26
C THR A 11 3.59 21.80 21.79
N ASP A 12 4.72 21.15 21.49
CA ASP A 12 5.20 21.02 20.10
C ASP A 12 4.47 19.91 19.36
N PHE A 13 3.88 18.94 20.05
CA PHE A 13 3.14 17.86 19.41
C PHE A 13 1.80 18.33 18.82
N HIS A 14 1.06 19.20 19.53
CA HIS A 14 -0.19 19.78 19.02
C HIS A 14 0.02 20.68 17.80
N SER A 15 1.10 21.48 17.80
CA SER A 15 1.48 22.32 16.67
C SER A 15 2.08 21.49 15.53
N HIS A 16 2.80 20.39 15.79
CA HIS A 16 3.25 19.47 14.75
C HIS A 16 2.09 18.65 14.18
N LEU A 17 1.08 18.23 14.94
CA LEU A 17 -0.12 17.56 14.41
C LEU A 17 -0.90 18.51 13.48
N LEU A 18 -1.15 19.74 13.92
CA LEU A 18 -1.81 20.76 13.09
C LEU A 18 -0.97 21.13 11.87
N ASN A 19 0.36 21.21 11.99
CA ASN A 19 1.25 21.49 10.88
C ASN A 19 1.45 20.28 9.96
N THR A 20 1.45 19.04 10.44
CA THR A 20 1.61 17.86 9.58
C THR A 20 0.30 17.56 8.84
N LEU A 21 -0.85 17.81 9.47
CA LEU A 21 -2.17 17.80 8.82
C LEU A 21 -2.34 18.94 7.79
N THR A 22 -1.54 20.02 7.86
CA THR A 22 -1.56 21.13 6.89
C THR A 22 -0.37 21.18 5.92
N SER A 23 0.72 20.45 6.19
CA SER A 23 2.01 20.50 5.46
C SER A 23 2.23 19.32 4.51
N THR A 24 1.44 18.24 4.60
CA THR A 24 1.10 17.53 3.36
C THR A 24 0.15 18.44 2.59
N PHE A 25 0.72 19.18 1.63
CA PHE A 25 0.03 19.87 0.55
C PHE A 25 -0.75 18.84 -0.29
N MET A 26 -1.73 18.16 0.31
CA MET A 26 -2.83 17.61 -0.45
C MET A 26 -3.52 18.83 -1.04
N PRO A 27 -3.54 19.00 -2.37
CA PRO A 27 -4.29 20.10 -2.95
C PRO A 27 -5.69 20.02 -2.39
N GLN A 28 -6.12 21.06 -1.68
CA GLN A 28 -7.46 21.10 -1.10
C GLN A 28 -8.45 20.72 -2.21
N PRO A 29 -9.41 19.82 -1.92
CA PRO A 29 -10.39 19.44 -2.92
C PRO A 29 -11.10 20.71 -3.40
N GLN A 30 -10.78 21.13 -4.62
CA GLN A 30 -11.43 22.27 -5.25
C GLN A 30 -12.92 21.94 -5.33
N LYS A 31 -13.73 22.70 -4.59
CA LYS A 31 -15.18 22.65 -4.73
C LYS A 31 -15.51 23.19 -6.11
N TYR A 32 -15.89 22.30 -7.03
CA TYR A 32 -16.45 22.70 -8.32
C TYR A 32 -17.89 23.14 -8.05
N PHE A 33 -18.20 24.41 -8.30
CA PHE A 33 -19.51 24.98 -8.01
C PHE A 33 -20.50 24.70 -9.14
N THR A 34 -20.00 24.32 -10.33
CA THR A 34 -20.83 23.94 -11.48
C THR A 34 -20.40 22.61 -12.12
N ALA A 35 -21.32 21.95 -12.82
CA ALA A 35 -21.04 20.73 -13.58
C ALA A 35 -20.02 20.95 -14.71
N GLN A 36 -19.98 22.16 -15.28
CA GLN A 36 -19.05 22.54 -16.35
C GLN A 36 -17.61 22.62 -15.83
N GLU A 37 -17.39 23.21 -14.65
CA GLU A 37 -16.08 23.29 -14.00
C GLU A 37 -15.56 21.89 -13.62
N LYS A 38 -16.43 21.02 -13.11
CA LYS A 38 -16.07 19.63 -12.78
C LYS A 38 -15.62 18.86 -14.03
N ASN A 39 -16.33 19.04 -15.15
CA ASN A 39 -15.99 18.39 -16.40
C ASN A 39 -14.66 18.90 -16.98
N GLU A 40 -14.39 20.20 -16.86
CA GLU A 40 -13.14 20.79 -17.32
C GLU A 40 -11.94 20.34 -16.47
N ALA A 41 -12.09 20.31 -15.15
CA ALA A 41 -11.06 19.79 -14.26
C ALA A 41 -10.77 18.29 -14.50
N ASN A 42 -11.81 17.49 -14.75
CA ASN A 42 -11.63 16.10 -15.14
C ASN A 42 -10.89 15.97 -16.48
N ARG A 43 -11.22 16.79 -17.49
CA ARG A 43 -10.49 16.83 -18.77
C ARG A 43 -9.01 17.13 -18.56
N GLN A 44 -8.68 18.12 -17.73
CA GLN A 44 -7.28 18.47 -17.44
C GLN A 44 -6.56 17.37 -16.64
N LYS A 45 -7.23 16.75 -15.67
CA LYS A 45 -6.68 15.61 -14.90
C LYS A 45 -6.37 14.44 -15.83
N HIS A 46 -7.31 14.08 -16.71
CA HIS A 46 -7.09 13.05 -17.71
C HIS A 46 -5.96 13.41 -18.67
N ALA A 47 -5.89 14.65 -19.17
CA ALA A 47 -4.82 15.11 -20.05
C ALA A 47 -3.43 14.96 -19.40
N ARG A 48 -3.28 15.34 -18.13
CA ARG A 48 -2.03 15.16 -17.37
C ARG A 48 -1.66 13.68 -17.20
N TYR A 49 -2.64 12.84 -16.87
CA TYR A 49 -2.44 11.40 -16.76
C TYR A 49 -1.99 10.78 -18.09
N TYR A 50 -2.68 11.10 -19.19
CA TYR A 50 -2.33 10.62 -20.53
C TYR A 50 -0.96 11.13 -20.99
N ALA A 51 -0.59 12.36 -20.67
CA ALA A 51 0.74 12.89 -20.98
C ALA A 51 1.85 12.12 -20.24
N LYS A 52 1.65 11.82 -18.95
CA LYS A 52 2.61 11.10 -18.12
C LYS A 52 2.72 9.62 -18.51
N HIS A 53 1.62 8.97 -18.87
CA HIS A 53 1.56 7.52 -19.14
C HIS A 53 1.44 7.18 -20.64
N LYS A 54 1.72 8.13 -21.54
CA LYS A 54 1.54 7.94 -22.99
C LYS A 54 2.26 6.70 -23.53
N ALA A 55 3.52 6.51 -23.15
CA ALA A 55 4.35 5.39 -23.61
C ALA A 55 3.82 4.04 -23.10
N GLU A 56 3.44 3.97 -21.82
CA GLU A 56 2.88 2.77 -21.20
C GLU A 56 1.52 2.39 -21.82
N ILE A 57 0.66 3.39 -22.07
CA ILE A 57 -0.64 3.20 -22.72
C ILE A 57 -0.48 2.74 -24.16
N GLN A 58 0.50 3.27 -24.89
CA GLN A 58 0.83 2.82 -26.24
C GLN A 58 1.34 1.38 -26.24
N LEU A 59 2.24 1.03 -25.32
CA LEU A 59 2.77 -0.33 -25.17
C LEU A 59 1.65 -1.36 -24.90
N LYS A 60 0.77 -1.07 -23.93
CA LYS A 60 -0.39 -1.92 -23.61
C LYS A 60 -1.34 -2.07 -24.80
N ARG A 61 -1.52 -1.03 -25.61
CA ARG A 61 -2.33 -1.09 -26.83
C ARG A 61 -1.69 -1.96 -27.91
N THR A 62 -0.37 -1.87 -28.09
CA THR A 62 0.35 -2.70 -29.05
C THR A 62 0.34 -4.16 -28.64
N GLU A 63 0.57 -4.47 -27.36
CA GLU A 63 0.51 -5.83 -26.83
C GLU A 63 -0.88 -6.44 -26.97
N ARG A 64 -1.93 -5.67 -26.65
CA ARG A 64 -3.32 -6.14 -26.80
C ARG A 64 -3.68 -6.39 -28.28
N THR A 65 -3.19 -5.55 -29.19
CA THR A 65 -3.40 -5.74 -30.63
C THR A 65 -2.64 -6.97 -31.14
N GLN A 66 -1.43 -7.20 -30.65
CA GLN A 66 -0.62 -8.35 -31.01
C GLN A 66 -1.25 -9.65 -30.51
N MET A 67 -1.68 -9.70 -29.25
CA MET A 67 -2.42 -10.85 -28.69
C MET A 67 -3.71 -11.15 -29.45
N GLN A 68 -4.46 -10.12 -29.88
CA GLN A 68 -5.65 -10.32 -30.70
C GLN A 68 -5.34 -10.87 -32.09
N ARG A 69 -4.24 -10.45 -32.72
CA ARG A 69 -3.78 -10.99 -34.01
C ARG A 69 -3.30 -12.44 -33.89
N GLU A 70 -2.58 -12.78 -32.82
CA GLU A 70 -2.14 -14.15 -32.53
C GLU A 70 -3.34 -15.07 -32.22
N ALA A 71 -4.34 -14.58 -31.48
CA ALA A 71 -5.57 -15.31 -31.22
C ALA A 71 -6.42 -15.54 -32.50
N GLN A 72 -6.36 -14.62 -33.46
CA GLN A 72 -7.01 -14.76 -34.77
C GLN A 72 -6.21 -15.65 -35.73
N SER A 73 -4.87 -15.64 -35.69
CA SER A 73 -4.03 -16.51 -36.51
C SER A 73 -4.09 -17.97 -36.05
N GLY A 74 -4.26 -18.22 -34.76
CA GLY A 74 -4.44 -19.57 -34.19
C GLY A 74 -5.76 -20.26 -34.58
N LYS A 75 -6.77 -19.52 -35.04
CA LYS A 75 -8.07 -20.08 -35.47
C LYS A 75 -8.14 -20.46 -36.96
N ARG A 76 -7.06 -20.27 -37.74
CA ARG A 76 -7.01 -20.61 -39.17
C ARG A 76 -6.22 -21.87 -39.54
N LEU A 77 -5.81 -22.68 -38.56
CA LEU A 77 -5.10 -23.94 -38.80
C LEU A 77 -5.86 -25.13 -38.21
N ARG A 78 -7.06 -25.40 -38.74
CA ARG A 78 -7.65 -26.75 -38.76
C ARG A 78 -8.85 -26.82 -39.70
N LYS A 79 -8.55 -27.00 -40.99
CA LYS A 79 -9.28 -27.90 -41.89
C LYS A 79 -8.31 -28.27 -43.00
N GLY A 80 -7.85 -29.52 -42.97
CA GLY A 80 -7.12 -30.10 -44.08
C GLY A 80 -8.03 -30.14 -45.31
N SER A 81 -7.49 -29.73 -46.44
CA SER A 81 -7.89 -30.24 -47.74
C SER A 81 -6.64 -30.33 -48.58
N TRP A 82 -6.38 -31.53 -49.07
CA TRP A 82 -5.37 -31.81 -50.06
C TRP A 82 -5.60 -30.94 -51.30
N SER A 83 -4.55 -30.32 -51.81
CA SER A 83 -4.42 -30.13 -53.24
C SER A 83 -2.94 -30.10 -53.61
N LYS A 84 -2.61 -30.96 -54.56
CA LYS A 84 -1.34 -30.96 -55.29
C LYS A 84 -1.22 -29.66 -56.10
N ASP A 85 0.03 -29.37 -56.45
CA ASP A 85 0.48 -28.46 -57.50
C ASP A 85 0.38 -26.95 -57.20
N ASN A 86 1.52 -26.34 -56.86
CA ASN A 86 2.18 -25.47 -57.83
C ASN A 86 3.59 -25.03 -57.40
N LYS A 87 4.51 -25.16 -58.35
CA LYS A 87 5.84 -24.55 -58.35
C LYS A 87 5.71 -23.03 -58.38
N ALA A 88 6.40 -22.34 -57.47
CA ALA A 88 6.87 -20.98 -57.71
C ALA A 88 8.15 -20.76 -56.89
N GLN A 89 9.27 -20.65 -57.61
CA GLN A 89 10.57 -20.25 -57.08
C GLN A 89 10.54 -18.78 -56.68
N CYS A 90 10.88 -18.50 -55.43
CA CYS A 90 11.51 -17.25 -55.01
C CYS A 90 12.53 -17.59 -53.91
N PRO A 91 13.81 -17.24 -54.06
CA PRO A 91 14.82 -17.55 -53.05
C PRO A 91 14.62 -16.69 -51.79
N PRO A 92 14.85 -17.24 -50.58
CA PRO A 92 14.82 -16.43 -49.37
C PRO A 92 16.03 -15.48 -49.33
N PRO A 93 15.87 -14.24 -48.82
CA PRO A 93 16.99 -13.34 -48.62
C PRO A 93 17.95 -13.90 -47.56
N ALA A 94 19.24 -13.69 -47.79
CA ALA A 94 20.33 -14.14 -46.95
C ALA A 94 20.11 -13.76 -45.48
N ALA A 95 20.34 -14.74 -44.61
CA ALA A 95 20.38 -14.59 -43.17
C ALA A 95 21.45 -13.56 -42.77
N SER A 96 21.04 -12.32 -42.52
CA SER A 96 21.84 -11.40 -41.73
C SER A 96 21.70 -11.78 -40.26
N SER A 97 22.76 -12.42 -39.79
CA SER A 97 23.12 -12.57 -38.40
C SER A 97 22.99 -11.23 -37.68
N GLN A 98 22.12 -11.15 -36.67
CA GLN A 98 22.48 -10.56 -35.39
C GLN A 98 21.65 -11.25 -34.31
N LYS A 99 22.27 -12.28 -33.72
CA LYS A 99 21.95 -12.78 -32.38
C LYS A 99 21.92 -11.59 -31.43
N GLY A 100 20.75 -11.03 -31.20
CA GLY A 100 20.47 -10.28 -29.99
C GLY A 100 20.63 -11.23 -28.82
N ARG A 101 21.86 -11.34 -28.29
CA ARG A 101 22.08 -11.86 -26.94
C ARG A 101 21.21 -11.01 -26.04
N LYS A 102 20.05 -11.53 -25.64
CA LYS A 102 19.42 -11.12 -24.38
C LYS A 102 20.54 -11.27 -23.35
N LYS A 103 21.10 -10.15 -22.89
CA LYS A 103 21.86 -10.12 -21.65
C LYS A 103 20.85 -10.59 -20.60
N VAL A 104 20.87 -11.89 -20.31
CA VAL A 104 20.35 -12.42 -19.06
C VAL A 104 21.16 -11.68 -18.01
N LEU A 105 20.57 -10.61 -17.44
CA LEU A 105 21.09 -10.08 -16.19
C LEU A 105 21.17 -11.28 -15.24
N PRO A 106 22.25 -11.44 -14.48
CA PRO A 106 22.30 -12.51 -13.50
C PRO A 106 21.06 -12.37 -12.62
N GLU A 107 20.30 -13.45 -12.41
CA GLU A 107 19.10 -13.42 -11.56
C GLU A 107 19.47 -13.22 -10.07
N GLN A 108 20.73 -13.47 -9.71
CA GLN A 108 21.25 -13.37 -8.34
C GLN A 108 21.06 -12.00 -7.63
N PRO A 109 21.32 -10.82 -8.22
CA PRO A 109 21.14 -9.54 -7.55
C PRO A 109 19.67 -9.25 -7.26
N ILE A 110 18.77 -9.66 -8.16
CA ILE A 110 17.32 -9.47 -8.02
C ILE A 110 16.80 -10.37 -6.89
N VAL A 111 17.19 -11.66 -6.87
CA VAL A 111 16.82 -12.61 -5.81
C VAL A 111 17.33 -12.14 -4.44
N LEU A 112 18.56 -11.64 -4.38
CA LEU A 112 19.14 -11.10 -3.12
C LEU A 112 18.43 -9.82 -2.65
N ALA A 113 18.02 -8.95 -3.57
CA ALA A 113 17.25 -7.75 -3.24
C ALA A 113 15.85 -8.11 -2.71
N VAL A 114 15.16 -9.08 -3.33
CA VAL A 114 13.88 -9.60 -2.82
C VAL A 114 14.04 -10.13 -1.41
N GLN A 115 14.96 -11.07 -1.19
CA GLN A 115 15.18 -11.68 0.12
C GLN A 115 15.49 -10.62 1.19
N LYS A 116 16.28 -9.60 0.84
CA LYS A 116 16.63 -8.51 1.76
C LYS A 116 15.41 -7.68 2.16
N TRP A 117 14.62 -7.20 1.21
CA TRP A 117 13.52 -6.28 1.50
C TRP A 117 12.29 -6.99 2.04
N GLU A 118 11.98 -8.18 1.51
CA GLU A 118 10.94 -9.04 2.04
C GLU A 118 11.28 -9.51 3.45
N GLY A 119 12.53 -9.94 3.71
CA GLY A 119 12.99 -10.31 5.05
C GLY A 119 12.84 -9.17 6.05
N LYS A 120 13.23 -7.94 5.66
CA LYS A 120 13.01 -6.76 6.52
C LYS A 120 11.54 -6.47 6.79
N ALA A 121 10.66 -6.66 5.81
CA ALA A 121 9.22 -6.50 6.00
C ALA A 121 8.66 -7.58 6.92
N GLN A 122 9.12 -8.83 6.82
CA GLN A 122 8.74 -9.92 7.73
C GLN A 122 9.22 -9.66 9.16
N ASP A 123 10.46 -9.20 9.34
CA ASP A 123 11.00 -8.83 10.66
C ASP A 123 10.20 -7.68 11.29
N LEU A 124 9.82 -6.69 10.48
CA LEU A 124 8.97 -5.58 10.91
C LEU A 124 7.58 -6.08 11.30
N TYR A 125 7.00 -6.97 10.50
CA TYR A 125 5.70 -7.57 10.79
C TYR A 125 5.73 -8.41 12.08
N ALA A 126 6.82 -9.13 12.34
CA ALA A 126 7.02 -9.81 13.62
C ALA A 126 7.11 -8.84 14.79
N LYS A 127 7.76 -7.66 14.62
CA LYS A 127 7.77 -6.60 15.64
C LYS A 127 6.38 -6.03 15.88
N VAL A 128 5.61 -5.78 14.83
CA VAL A 128 4.20 -5.37 14.91
C VAL A 128 3.40 -6.38 15.74
N GLN A 129 3.55 -7.68 15.45
CA GLN A 129 2.89 -8.73 16.22
C GLN A 129 3.36 -8.77 17.68
N SER A 130 4.64 -8.48 17.94
CA SER A 130 5.20 -8.42 19.30
C SER A 130 4.66 -7.25 20.13
N LEU A 131 4.21 -6.15 19.51
CA LEU A 131 3.54 -5.05 20.23
C LEU A 131 2.27 -5.54 20.93
N TYR A 132 1.60 -6.53 20.35
CA TYR A 132 0.42 -7.15 20.95
C TYR A 132 0.79 -8.01 22.16
N GLY A 133 2.08 -8.26 22.41
CA GLY A 133 2.58 -8.93 23.60
C GLY A 133 1.94 -10.30 23.83
N LYS A 134 1.06 -10.39 24.83
CA LYS A 134 0.35 -11.63 25.18
C LYS A 134 -0.95 -11.85 24.38
N HIS A 135 -1.39 -10.86 23.60
CA HIS A 135 -2.62 -10.89 22.84
C HIS A 135 -2.40 -11.65 21.52
N LYS A 136 -3.32 -12.55 21.17
CA LYS A 136 -3.20 -13.41 19.98
C LYS A 136 -3.50 -12.67 18.69
N SER A 137 -4.20 -11.54 18.79
CA SER A 137 -4.56 -10.71 17.65
C SER A 137 -4.52 -9.23 18.00
N PHE A 138 -4.43 -8.41 16.97
CA PHE A 138 -4.54 -6.96 17.11
C PHE A 138 -5.90 -6.53 17.71
N HIS A 139 -6.98 -7.22 17.36
CA HIS A 139 -8.30 -6.94 17.92
C HIS A 139 -8.35 -7.19 19.43
N GLU A 140 -7.72 -8.27 19.92
CA GLU A 140 -7.58 -8.52 21.36
C GLU A 140 -6.74 -7.45 22.07
N TYR A 141 -5.74 -6.89 21.39
CA TYR A 141 -4.93 -5.79 21.93
C TYR A 141 -5.76 -4.49 22.01
N CYS A 142 -6.53 -4.15 20.98
CA CYS A 142 -7.48 -3.03 21.03
C CYS A 142 -8.51 -3.20 22.14
N ASP A 143 -9.08 -4.39 22.29
CA ASP A 143 -10.01 -4.73 23.38
C ASP A 143 -9.39 -4.47 24.76
N TYR A 144 -8.14 -4.91 24.95
CA TYR A 144 -7.37 -4.65 26.15
C TYR A 144 -7.16 -3.15 26.41
N LEU A 145 -6.77 -2.37 25.38
CA LEU A 145 -6.57 -0.92 25.52
C LEU A 145 -7.88 -0.21 25.90
N CYS A 146 -9.01 -0.59 25.28
CA CYS A 146 -10.34 -0.07 25.63
C CYS A 146 -10.69 -0.33 27.10
N ARG A 147 -10.59 -1.58 27.55
CA ARG A 147 -10.89 -1.96 28.94
C ARG A 147 -10.00 -1.22 29.93
N LYS A 148 -8.71 -1.12 29.61
CA LYS A 148 -7.73 -0.41 30.45
C LYS A 148 -8.02 1.09 30.54
N TYR A 149 -8.44 1.70 29.44
CA TYR A 149 -8.84 3.10 29.42
C TYR A 149 -10.10 3.35 30.26
N ILE A 150 -11.15 2.55 30.08
CA ILE A 150 -12.41 2.67 30.83
C ILE A 150 -12.15 2.48 32.34
N ALA A 151 -11.46 1.41 32.73
CA ALA A 151 -11.13 1.14 34.12
C ALA A 151 -10.26 2.26 34.74
N GLY A 152 -9.28 2.77 33.99
CA GLY A 152 -8.46 3.90 34.45
C GLY A 152 -9.26 5.18 34.65
N HIS A 153 -10.31 5.40 33.86
CA HIS A 153 -11.21 6.53 34.03
C HIS A 153 -12.12 6.37 35.26
N ASP A 154 -12.65 5.17 35.52
CA ASP A 154 -13.44 4.87 36.72
C ASP A 154 -12.63 5.07 38.03
N GLU A 155 -11.32 4.85 37.97
CA GLU A 155 -10.37 5.12 39.07
C GLU A 155 -9.96 6.61 39.20
N GLY A 156 -10.54 7.51 38.40
CA GLY A 156 -10.23 8.95 38.42
C GLY A 156 -8.93 9.36 37.71
N LYS A 157 -8.34 8.47 36.88
CA LYS A 157 -7.11 8.75 36.09
C LYS A 157 -7.41 9.24 34.66
N GLY A 158 -8.65 9.65 34.38
CA GLY A 158 -9.23 9.79 33.04
C GLY A 158 -8.47 10.64 32.00
N ASN A 159 -7.71 11.66 32.42
CA ASN A 159 -6.95 12.50 31.48
C ASN A 159 -5.58 11.94 31.07
N ASN A 160 -5.03 10.97 31.82
CA ASN A 160 -3.71 10.39 31.54
C ASN A 160 -3.80 9.07 30.77
N SER A 161 -5.00 8.51 30.60
CA SER A 161 -5.19 7.20 29.97
C SER A 161 -5.32 7.27 28.44
N THR A 162 -5.60 8.44 27.84
CA THR A 162 -5.64 8.62 26.38
C THR A 162 -4.27 8.39 25.73
N HIS A 163 -3.19 8.61 26.48
CA HIS A 163 -1.81 8.33 26.07
C HIS A 163 -1.60 6.86 25.63
N LEU A 164 -2.39 5.93 26.18
CA LEU A 164 -2.32 4.51 25.79
C LEU A 164 -2.63 4.29 24.31
N PHE A 165 -3.60 5.04 23.77
CA PHE A 165 -3.96 4.98 22.36
C PHE A 165 -2.97 5.77 21.50
N GLU A 166 -2.51 6.92 21.99
CA GLU A 166 -1.56 7.79 21.30
C GLU A 166 -0.21 7.10 21.06
N GLU A 167 0.37 6.45 22.08
CA GLU A 167 1.61 5.68 21.96
C GLU A 167 1.45 4.52 20.97
N ALA A 168 0.37 3.75 21.09
CA ALA A 168 0.10 2.62 20.21
C ALA A 168 -0.07 3.08 18.75
N HIS A 169 -0.77 4.19 18.54
CA HIS A 169 -0.95 4.80 17.22
C HIS A 169 0.38 5.25 16.62
N GLN A 170 1.21 5.98 17.38
CA GLN A 170 2.48 6.50 16.90
C GLN A 170 3.42 5.38 16.43
N VAL A 171 3.57 4.32 17.24
CA VAL A 171 4.44 3.20 16.88
C VAL A 171 3.93 2.49 15.61
N MET A 172 2.61 2.32 15.47
CA MET A 172 2.03 1.68 14.29
C MET A 172 2.16 2.53 13.01
N GLU A 173 2.06 3.86 13.11
CA GLU A 173 2.33 4.79 12.00
C GLU A 173 3.80 4.72 11.55
N GLU A 174 4.75 4.65 12.48
CA GLU A 174 6.17 4.45 12.17
C GLU A 174 6.40 3.15 11.39
N TYR A 175 5.70 2.08 11.75
CA TYR A 175 5.76 0.80 11.03
C TYR A 175 5.13 0.89 9.64
N LEU A 176 3.99 1.56 9.50
CA LEU A 176 3.40 1.82 8.18
C LEU A 176 4.34 2.56 7.25
N HIS A 177 5.06 3.56 7.75
CA HIS A 177 6.02 4.30 6.96
C HIS A 177 7.15 3.39 6.46
N GLN A 178 7.64 2.49 7.30
CA GLN A 178 8.68 1.51 6.94
C GLN A 178 8.18 0.48 5.92
N PHE A 179 6.94 -0.02 6.05
CA PHE A 179 6.35 -0.90 5.03
C PHE A 179 6.26 -0.21 3.67
N ARG A 180 5.78 1.03 3.62
CA ARG A 180 5.73 1.82 2.37
C ARG A 180 7.11 1.99 1.75
N HIS A 181 8.12 2.22 2.58
CA HIS A 181 9.50 2.31 2.13
C HIS A 181 10.00 0.99 1.51
N TYR A 182 9.79 -0.15 2.17
CA TYR A 182 10.20 -1.46 1.64
C TYR A 182 9.44 -1.83 0.37
N LYS A 183 8.14 -1.52 0.32
CA LYS A 183 7.31 -1.71 -0.86
C LYS A 183 7.81 -0.91 -2.06
N GLN A 184 8.17 0.35 -1.83
CA GLN A 184 8.78 1.20 -2.85
C GLN A 184 10.12 0.62 -3.32
N LYS A 185 10.95 0.10 -2.42
CA LYS A 185 12.23 -0.54 -2.77
C LYS A 185 12.06 -1.83 -3.59
N LEU A 186 11.04 -2.63 -3.30
CA LEU A 186 10.71 -3.80 -4.11
C LEU A 186 10.29 -3.41 -5.53
N LEU A 187 9.51 -2.34 -5.70
CA LEU A 187 9.16 -1.84 -7.03
C LEU A 187 10.38 -1.30 -7.79
N GLU A 188 11.25 -0.55 -7.12
CA GLU A 188 12.42 0.10 -7.74
C GLU A 188 13.51 -0.90 -8.13
N GLU A 189 13.81 -1.88 -7.28
CA GLU A 189 14.99 -2.74 -7.42
C GLU A 189 14.70 -4.09 -8.07
N VAL A 190 13.46 -4.59 -7.96
CA VAL A 190 13.13 -5.97 -8.32
C VAL A 190 12.14 -6.04 -9.48
N GLY A 191 11.11 -5.19 -9.47
CA GLY A 191 10.03 -5.25 -10.45
C GLY A 191 9.22 -6.55 -10.41
N GLN A 192 9.27 -7.32 -9.31
CA GLN A 192 8.45 -8.51 -9.13
C GLN A 192 7.18 -8.22 -8.33
N GLU A 193 6.05 -8.65 -8.89
CA GLU A 193 4.72 -8.41 -8.35
C GLU A 193 4.44 -9.25 -7.09
N ASP A 194 4.93 -10.49 -7.00
CA ASP A 194 4.60 -11.39 -5.89
C ASP A 194 5.13 -10.92 -4.53
N ALA A 195 6.41 -10.55 -4.46
CA ALA A 195 7.01 -10.02 -3.23
C ALA A 195 6.37 -8.69 -2.83
N TYR A 196 6.03 -7.86 -3.81
CA TYR A 196 5.29 -6.62 -3.60
C TYR A 196 3.92 -6.90 -2.97
N TYR A 197 3.16 -7.87 -3.49
CA TYR A 197 1.83 -8.20 -2.97
C TYR A 197 1.88 -8.70 -1.53
N ARG A 198 2.86 -9.54 -1.18
CA ARG A 198 3.05 -10.02 0.21
C ARG A 198 3.34 -8.87 1.18
N VAL A 199 4.25 -7.95 0.82
CA VAL A 199 4.54 -6.77 1.64
C VAL A 199 3.34 -5.82 1.70
N ASN A 200 2.59 -5.68 0.62
CA ASN A 200 1.38 -4.87 0.58
C ASN A 200 0.26 -5.44 1.47
N GLU A 201 0.14 -6.77 1.59
CA GLU A 201 -0.79 -7.40 2.53
C GLU A 201 -0.43 -7.07 3.98
N MET A 202 0.85 -7.16 4.34
CA MET A 202 1.34 -6.76 5.68
C MET A 202 1.07 -5.28 5.97
N GLU A 203 1.34 -4.39 5.00
CA GLU A 203 1.02 -2.96 5.11
C GLU A 203 -0.47 -2.75 5.31
N THR A 204 -1.31 -3.46 4.56
CA THR A 204 -2.78 -3.32 4.65
C THR A 204 -3.27 -3.70 6.04
N GLN A 205 -2.74 -4.78 6.62
CA GLN A 205 -3.08 -5.17 8.00
C GLN A 205 -2.62 -4.15 9.03
N ALA A 206 -1.40 -3.61 8.89
CA ALA A 206 -0.93 -2.52 9.74
C ALA A 206 -1.78 -1.25 9.58
N HIS A 207 -2.31 -1.00 8.39
CA HIS A 207 -3.15 0.17 8.11
C HIS A 207 -4.52 0.04 8.77
N LEU A 208 -5.15 -1.13 8.67
CA LEU A 208 -6.39 -1.44 9.39
C LEU A 208 -6.20 -1.28 10.91
N ALA A 209 -5.03 -1.67 11.41
CA ALA A 209 -4.70 -1.52 12.81
C ALA A 209 -4.58 -0.05 13.25
N VAL A 210 -3.87 0.78 12.47
CA VAL A 210 -3.83 2.24 12.71
C VAL A 210 -5.22 2.85 12.67
N GLN A 211 -6.04 2.49 11.69
CA GLN A 211 -7.40 3.02 11.58
C GLN A 211 -8.24 2.69 12.81
N ALA A 212 -8.18 1.45 13.30
CA ALA A 212 -8.89 1.06 14.51
C ALA A 212 -8.40 1.82 15.75
N LEU A 213 -7.09 2.07 15.88
CA LEU A 213 -6.54 2.90 16.97
C LEU A 213 -6.99 4.36 16.87
N CYS A 214 -7.04 4.92 15.66
CA CYS A 214 -7.59 6.26 15.41
C CYS A 214 -9.06 6.34 15.82
N ASP A 215 -9.87 5.36 15.42
CA ASP A 215 -11.29 5.33 15.78
C ASP A 215 -11.45 5.27 17.30
N LEU A 216 -10.70 4.40 17.98
CA LEU A 216 -10.68 4.32 19.44
C LEU A 216 -10.25 5.63 20.11
N TYR A 217 -9.20 6.27 19.59
CA TYR A 217 -8.68 7.52 20.12
C TYR A 217 -9.69 8.66 19.96
N CYS A 218 -10.31 8.80 18.78
CA CYS A 218 -11.37 9.78 18.53
C CYS A 218 -12.52 9.61 19.52
N GLU A 219 -12.94 8.36 19.74
CA GLU A 219 -14.04 8.00 20.63
C GLU A 219 -13.69 8.25 22.10
N ALA A 220 -12.43 8.00 22.49
CA ALA A 220 -11.89 8.32 23.82
C ALA A 220 -11.79 9.84 24.07
N ILE A 221 -11.46 10.64 23.05
CA ILE A 221 -11.44 12.11 23.15
C ILE A 221 -12.84 12.66 23.41
N ILE A 222 -13.87 12.10 22.77
CA ILE A 222 -15.27 12.51 22.98
C ILE A 222 -15.68 12.25 24.44
N GLY A 223 -15.23 11.14 25.01
CA GLY A 223 -15.33 10.85 26.44
C GLY A 223 -15.57 9.38 26.74
N VAL A 224 -15.29 8.98 27.98
CA VAL A 224 -15.39 7.57 28.41
C VAL A 224 -16.79 7.00 28.22
N GLU A 225 -17.84 7.78 28.44
CA GLU A 225 -19.23 7.31 28.31
C GLU A 225 -19.55 6.94 26.85
N HIS A 226 -19.02 7.72 25.92
CA HIS A 226 -19.23 7.53 24.48
C HIS A 226 -18.46 6.30 23.98
N LEU A 227 -17.18 6.18 24.36
CA LEU A 227 -16.37 5.01 24.07
C LEU A 227 -16.98 3.74 24.69
N SER A 228 -17.43 3.79 25.94
CA SER A 228 -18.03 2.66 26.65
C SER A 228 -19.32 2.20 25.98
N ARG A 229 -20.17 3.14 25.53
CA ARG A 229 -21.38 2.82 24.77
C ARG A 229 -21.04 2.07 23.48
N HIS A 230 -20.16 2.61 22.65
CA HIS A 230 -19.79 1.98 21.39
C HIS A 230 -19.04 0.65 21.55
N TYR A 231 -18.26 0.53 22.62
CA TYR A 231 -17.61 -0.72 23.00
C TYR A 231 -18.66 -1.80 23.36
N ASN A 232 -19.62 -1.46 24.21
CA ASN A 232 -20.69 -2.39 24.64
C ASN A 232 -21.67 -2.75 23.52
N GLU A 233 -21.90 -1.83 22.57
CA GLU A 233 -22.71 -2.07 21.36
C GLU A 233 -21.98 -2.92 20.30
N GLY A 234 -20.71 -3.27 20.54
CA GLY A 234 -19.90 -4.06 19.61
C GLY A 234 -19.51 -3.31 18.32
N ARG A 235 -19.61 -1.97 18.31
CA ARG A 235 -19.35 -1.14 17.12
C ARG A 235 -17.94 -1.33 16.57
N PHE A 236 -16.97 -1.56 17.44
CA PHE A 236 -15.58 -1.79 17.04
C PHE A 236 -15.29 -3.23 16.61
N SER A 237 -16.28 -4.13 16.66
CA SER A 237 -16.19 -5.49 16.11
C SER A 237 -14.95 -6.27 16.58
N PHE A 238 -14.51 -6.08 17.84
CA PHE A 238 -13.31 -6.75 18.36
C PHE A 238 -13.48 -8.26 18.57
N SER A 239 -14.71 -8.78 18.42
CA SER A 239 -15.01 -10.21 18.51
C SER A 239 -15.18 -10.85 17.13
N LYS A 240 -14.35 -11.85 16.86
CA LYS A 240 -14.78 -13.14 16.31
C LYS A 240 -14.25 -14.25 17.19
#